data_AF-K1YAJ0-F1
#
_entry.id   AF-K1YAJ0-F1
#
_cell.length_a   1.000
_cell.length_b   1.000
_cell.length_c   1.000
_cell.angle_alpha   90.00
_cell.angle_beta   90.00
_cell.angle_gamma   90.00
#
_symmetry.space_group_name_H-M   'P 1'
#
loop_
_entity.id
_entity.type
_entity.pdbx_description
1 polymer ?
#
loop_
_entity_poly.entity_id
_entity_poly.type
_entity_poly.pdbx_seq_one_letter_code
_entity_poly.pdbx_strand_id
1 'polypeptide(L)'
;MKKDRVRQLLARYGMVFRDLLAREQPELQWRSIYKTVRLMELSGEIIAGYFFEGIDGPQFVSPEACRMLQKGLAQDVIFWLNACDPASLCGIAPESLRHGLPPRIPSTFLVYHGPQLTVIVKKNCRELEIFMPPGHPLFGHFLEVCRVLLTREFNPLKMLAVEKINGKPPAHSEYLRDLKEFGFTASHRGLELRKNG
;
A
#
# COMPACT_ATOMS: atom_id res chain seq x y z
N MET A 1 -24.85 -6.76 13.40
CA MET A 1 -25.11 -5.63 14.33
C MET A 1 -24.05 -4.54 14.16
N LYS A 2 -24.21 -3.33 14.74
CA LYS A 2 -23.21 -2.25 14.61
C LYS A 2 -21.82 -2.62 15.18
N LYS A 3 -21.76 -3.45 16.23
CA LYS A 3 -20.48 -3.97 16.77
C LYS A 3 -19.70 -4.79 15.74
N ASP A 4 -20.39 -5.61 14.95
CA ASP A 4 -19.72 -6.44 13.93
C ASP A 4 -19.10 -5.59 12.82
N ARG A 5 -19.72 -4.45 12.48
CA ARG A 5 -19.14 -3.47 11.57
C ARG A 5 -17.84 -2.88 12.11
N VAL A 6 -17.80 -2.53 13.41
CA VAL A 6 -16.57 -2.05 14.06
C VAL A 6 -15.48 -3.12 14.04
N ARG A 7 -15.83 -4.37 14.37
CA ARG A 7 -14.89 -5.50 14.30
C ARG A 7 -14.37 -5.74 12.89
N GLN A 8 -15.22 -5.63 11.87
CA GLN A 8 -14.83 -5.75 10.47
C GLN A 8 -13.85 -4.63 10.06
N LEU A 9 -14.10 -3.38 10.48
CA LEU A 9 -13.19 -2.27 10.23
C LEU A 9 -11.85 -2.48 10.94
N LEU A 10 -11.85 -2.93 12.19
CA LEU A 10 -10.61 -3.24 12.91
C LEU A 10 -9.85 -4.40 12.29
N ALA A 11 -10.53 -5.45 11.80
CA ALA A 11 -9.88 -6.56 11.11
C ALA A 11 -9.26 -6.12 9.77
N ARG A 12 -9.90 -5.17 9.07
CA ARG A 12 -9.41 -4.62 7.80
C ARG A 12 -8.20 -3.70 7.97
N TYR A 13 -8.23 -2.85 9.00
CA TYR A 13 -7.28 -1.75 9.13
C TYR A 13 -6.28 -1.90 10.28
N GLY A 14 -6.52 -2.81 11.22
CA GLY A 14 -5.79 -2.91 12.50
C GLY A 14 -6.10 -1.77 13.49
N MET A 15 -6.40 -0.58 12.97
CA MET A 15 -6.76 0.63 13.72
C MET A 15 -7.86 1.39 13.00
N VAL A 16 -8.69 2.12 13.76
CA VAL A 16 -9.76 2.96 13.23
C VAL A 16 -9.67 4.38 13.80
N PHE A 17 -9.72 5.37 12.92
CA PHE A 17 -9.80 6.80 13.24
C PHE A 17 -10.72 7.50 12.25
N ARG A 18 -11.14 8.73 12.54
CA ARG A 18 -12.20 9.43 11.79
C ARG A 18 -11.95 9.48 10.29
N ASP A 19 -10.77 9.98 9.89
CA ASP A 19 -10.50 10.32 8.50
C ASP A 19 -10.24 9.08 7.63
N LEU A 20 -9.81 7.96 8.24
CA LEU A 20 -9.69 6.67 7.57
C LEU A 20 -11.03 6.19 6.99
N LEU A 21 -12.13 6.47 7.70
CA LEU A 21 -13.46 6.00 7.33
C LEU A 21 -14.21 6.95 6.40
N ALA A 22 -13.62 8.08 6.00
CA ALA A 22 -14.32 9.10 5.24
C ALA A 22 -14.85 8.61 3.87
N ARG A 23 -14.25 7.55 3.33
CA ARG A 23 -14.60 6.97 2.01
C ARG A 23 -15.31 5.62 2.10
N GLU A 24 -15.56 5.13 3.32
CA GLU A 24 -16.33 3.92 3.53
C GLU A 24 -17.82 4.16 3.22
N GLN A 25 -18.56 3.06 3.07
CA GLN A 25 -20.01 3.12 2.91
C GLN A 25 -20.65 3.85 4.10
N PRO A 26 -21.75 4.59 3.92
CA PRO A 26 -22.36 5.42 4.96
C PRO A 26 -22.55 4.71 6.31
N GLU A 27 -22.85 3.42 6.30
CA GLU A 27 -23.06 2.57 7.48
C GLU A 27 -21.78 2.28 8.29
N LEU A 28 -20.63 2.42 7.64
CA LEU A 28 -19.29 2.18 8.15
C LEU A 28 -18.52 3.48 8.44
N GLN A 29 -19.05 4.63 8.01
CA GLN A 29 -18.43 5.93 8.27
C GLN A 29 -18.46 6.30 9.76
N TRP A 30 -17.55 7.18 10.17
CA TRP A 30 -17.34 7.59 11.56
C TRP A 30 -18.64 7.95 12.30
N ARG A 31 -19.48 8.81 11.69
CA ARG A 31 -20.75 9.26 12.30
C ARG A 31 -21.69 8.09 12.63
N SER A 32 -21.69 7.04 11.82
CA SER A 32 -22.57 5.88 11.97
C SER A 32 -22.11 4.91 13.06
N ILE A 33 -20.80 4.81 13.26
CA ILE A 33 -20.18 3.84 14.18
C ILE A 33 -19.69 4.43 15.50
N TYR A 34 -19.44 5.74 15.60
CA TYR A 34 -18.70 6.36 16.71
C TYR A 34 -19.27 6.03 18.10
N LYS A 35 -20.61 6.09 18.26
CA LYS A 35 -21.27 5.69 19.51
C LYS A 35 -20.96 4.24 19.89
N THR A 36 -20.89 3.35 18.90
CA THR A 36 -20.59 1.93 19.10
C THR A 36 -19.12 1.73 19.47
N VAL A 37 -18.21 2.44 18.80
CA VAL A 37 -16.78 2.45 19.12
C VAL A 37 -16.57 2.87 20.58
N ARG A 38 -17.21 3.98 21.02
CA ARG A 38 -17.10 4.43 22.43
C ARG A 38 -17.68 3.44 23.43
N LEU A 39 -18.79 2.77 23.11
CA LEU A 39 -19.36 1.72 23.97
C LEU A 39 -18.42 0.51 24.06
N MET A 40 -17.81 0.10 22.95
CA MET A 40 -16.84 -1.00 22.92
C MET A 40 -15.55 -0.66 23.67
N GLU A 41 -15.13 0.61 23.67
CA GLU A 41 -14.01 1.08 24.48
C GLU A 41 -14.33 1.01 25.98
N LEU A 42 -15.50 1.52 26.39
CA LEU A 42 -15.94 1.50 27.79
C LEU A 42 -16.10 0.06 28.33
N SER A 43 -16.44 -0.89 27.46
CA SER A 43 -16.50 -2.31 27.82
C SER A 43 -15.16 -3.05 27.71
N GLY A 44 -14.08 -2.37 27.29
CA GLY A 44 -12.74 -2.95 27.13
C GLY A 44 -12.58 -3.87 25.92
N GLU A 45 -13.56 -3.91 25.00
CA GLU A 45 -13.46 -4.69 23.75
C GLU A 45 -12.41 -4.08 22.79
N ILE A 46 -12.18 -2.78 22.89
CA ILE A 46 -11.19 -2.03 22.10
C ILE A 46 -10.48 -1.01 22.99
N ILE A 47 -9.33 -0.52 22.54
CA ILE A 47 -8.49 0.44 23.27
C ILE A 47 -8.42 1.74 22.48
N ALA A 48 -8.67 2.87 23.16
CA ALA A 48 -8.45 4.20 22.61
C ALA A 48 -7.06 4.74 22.99
N GLY A 49 -6.46 5.53 22.11
CA GLY A 49 -5.18 6.17 22.37
C GLY A 49 -4.69 7.06 21.24
N TYR A 50 -3.42 7.45 21.34
CA TYR A 50 -2.66 8.15 20.30
C TYR A 50 -1.49 7.25 19.91
N PHE A 51 -1.72 6.36 18.94
CA PHE A 51 -0.73 5.36 18.52
C PHE A 51 0.22 5.90 17.46
N PHE A 52 -0.28 6.78 16.58
CA PHE A 52 0.50 7.43 15.53
C PHE A 52 0.35 8.94 15.58
N GLU A 53 1.43 9.65 15.27
CA GLU A 53 1.44 11.11 15.12
C GLU A 53 0.80 11.55 13.79
N GLY A 54 0.42 12.82 13.71
CA GLY A 54 -0.16 13.41 12.48
C GLY A 54 -1.59 12.95 12.17
N ILE A 55 -2.26 12.27 13.09
CA ILE A 55 -3.68 11.88 13.02
C ILE A 55 -4.47 12.64 14.07
N ASP A 56 -5.49 13.37 13.63
CA ASP A 56 -6.35 14.13 14.53
C ASP A 56 -7.41 13.27 15.22
N GLY A 57 -7.55 13.48 16.52
CA GLY A 57 -8.59 12.86 17.35
C GLY A 57 -8.25 11.44 17.82
N PRO A 58 -9.23 10.75 18.45
CA PRO A 58 -9.00 9.46 19.06
C PRO A 58 -8.78 8.36 18.01
N GLN A 59 -7.79 7.51 18.28
CA GLN A 59 -7.50 6.31 17.50
C GLN A 59 -7.90 5.08 18.30
N PHE A 60 -8.47 4.08 17.63
CA PHE A 60 -9.01 2.88 18.28
C PHE A 60 -8.39 1.63 17.68
N VAL A 61 -7.93 0.72 18.52
CA VAL A 61 -7.33 -0.56 18.14
C VAL A 61 -7.94 -1.71 18.93
N SER A 62 -7.83 -2.94 18.43
CA SER A 62 -8.11 -4.10 19.26
C SER A 62 -7.00 -4.28 20.32
N PRO A 63 -7.28 -4.98 21.44
CA PRO A 63 -6.25 -5.32 22.42
C PRO A 63 -5.08 -6.11 21.81
N GLU A 64 -5.35 -6.91 20.78
CA GLU A 64 -4.33 -7.64 20.03
C GLU A 64 -3.44 -6.71 19.21
N ALA A 65 -4.03 -5.80 18.43
CA ALA A 65 -3.28 -4.82 17.65
C ALA A 65 -2.44 -3.90 18.56
N CYS A 66 -2.96 -3.51 19.73
CA CYS A 66 -2.18 -2.76 20.72
C CYS A 66 -0.93 -3.51 21.17
N ARG A 67 -1.05 -4.81 21.49
CA ARG A 67 0.11 -5.66 21.84
C ARG A 67 1.09 -5.81 20.69
N MET A 68 0.61 -5.91 19.45
CA MET A 68 1.49 -5.94 18.26
C MET A 68 2.27 -4.64 18.11
N LEU A 69 1.61 -3.48 18.26
CA LEU A 69 2.26 -2.17 18.19
C LEU A 69 3.33 -2.01 19.29
N GLN A 70 3.05 -2.47 20.51
CA GLN A 70 4.01 -2.44 21.62
C GLN A 70 5.23 -3.33 21.41
N LYS A 71 5.08 -4.47 20.72
CA LYS A 71 6.20 -5.35 20.36
C LYS A 71 7.07 -4.79 19.23
N GLY A 72 6.58 -3.77 18.52
CA GLY A 72 7.18 -3.24 17.32
C GLY A 72 6.67 -3.96 16.06
N LEU A 73 6.56 -3.20 14.97
CA LEU A 73 6.20 -3.71 13.66
C LEU A 73 7.43 -4.29 12.96
N ALA A 74 7.21 -5.29 12.10
CA ALA A 74 8.27 -5.85 11.27
C ALA A 74 8.90 -4.77 10.39
N GLN A 75 10.21 -4.57 10.52
CA GLN A 75 10.96 -3.56 9.78
C GLN A 75 11.54 -4.11 8.48
N ASP A 76 11.81 -5.42 8.42
CA ASP A 76 12.46 -6.08 7.29
C ASP A 76 11.49 -7.00 6.55
N VAL A 77 10.36 -6.43 6.12
CA VAL A 77 9.33 -7.15 5.37
C VAL A 77 9.04 -6.42 4.07
N ILE A 78 9.03 -7.14 2.96
CA ILE A 78 8.64 -6.59 1.65
C ILE A 78 7.20 -6.96 1.38
N PHE A 79 6.36 -5.96 1.14
CA PHE A 79 4.97 -6.17 0.78
C PHE A 79 4.51 -5.12 -0.23
N TRP A 80 3.40 -5.38 -0.91
CA TRP A 80 2.81 -4.42 -1.84
C TRP A 80 1.30 -4.37 -1.70
N LEU A 81 0.74 -3.21 -2.03
CA LEU A 81 -0.69 -2.93 -1.96
C LEU A 81 -1.13 -2.29 -3.26
N ASN A 82 -2.36 -2.58 -3.70
CA ASN A 82 -2.97 -1.80 -4.76
C ASN A 82 -3.34 -0.40 -4.21
N ALA A 83 -3.23 0.65 -5.01
CA ALA A 83 -3.60 2.01 -4.58
C ALA A 83 -5.10 2.14 -4.28
N CYS A 84 -5.94 1.23 -4.79
CA CYS A 84 -7.36 1.16 -4.44
C CYS A 84 -7.66 0.19 -3.30
N ASP A 85 -6.68 -0.59 -2.82
CA ASP A 85 -6.87 -1.50 -1.69
C ASP A 85 -7.40 -0.74 -0.47
N PRO A 86 -8.34 -1.30 0.33
CA PRO A 86 -8.78 -0.64 1.53
C PRO A 86 -7.63 -0.26 2.46
N ALA A 87 -6.65 -1.14 2.69
CA ALA A 87 -5.49 -0.87 3.54
C ALA A 87 -4.55 0.21 2.99
N SER A 88 -4.71 0.63 1.72
CA SER A 88 -3.93 1.73 1.15
C SER A 88 -4.36 3.09 1.69
N LEU A 89 -3.38 3.86 2.16
CA LEU A 89 -3.57 5.25 2.58
C LEU A 89 -3.75 6.22 1.40
N CYS A 90 -3.64 5.75 0.15
CA CYS A 90 -3.91 6.58 -1.02
C CYS A 90 -5.28 7.25 -0.92
N GLY A 91 -5.32 8.56 -1.12
CA GLY A 91 -6.56 9.35 -1.14
C GLY A 91 -7.24 9.54 0.21
N ILE A 92 -6.56 9.25 1.34
CA ILE A 92 -6.95 9.68 2.68
C ILE A 92 -6.72 11.19 2.83
N ALA A 93 -7.53 11.86 3.66
CA ALA A 93 -7.60 13.31 3.74
C ALA A 93 -6.41 13.98 4.45
N PRO A 94 -5.94 13.53 5.64
CA PRO A 94 -4.78 14.12 6.29
C PRO A 94 -3.55 14.18 5.37
N GLU A 95 -3.05 15.40 5.14
CA GLU A 95 -1.86 15.64 4.31
C GLU A 95 -0.64 14.88 4.84
N SER A 96 -0.48 14.91 6.17
CA SER A 96 0.55 14.19 6.93
C SER A 96 0.62 12.71 6.57
N LEU A 97 -0.52 12.07 6.27
CA LEU A 97 -0.60 10.64 5.96
C LEU A 97 -0.49 10.33 4.47
N ARG A 98 -0.74 11.31 3.59
CA ARG A 98 -0.78 11.10 2.13
C ARG A 98 0.43 11.65 1.39
N HIS A 99 1.32 12.37 2.06
CA HIS A 99 2.48 13.00 1.41
C HIS A 99 3.30 11.97 0.62
N GLY A 100 3.51 12.23 -0.68
CA GLY A 100 4.23 11.33 -1.59
C GLY A 100 3.42 10.13 -2.11
N LEU A 101 2.18 9.92 -1.64
CA LEU A 101 1.31 8.84 -2.13
C LEU A 101 0.61 9.23 -3.43
N PRO A 102 0.46 8.30 -4.39
CA PRO A 102 -0.24 8.55 -5.65
C PRO A 102 -1.77 8.60 -5.45
N PRO A 103 -2.52 9.07 -6.45
CA PRO A 103 -3.97 8.91 -6.49
C PRO A 103 -4.42 7.44 -6.43
N ARG A 104 -5.63 7.17 -5.92
CA ARG A 104 -6.25 5.83 -5.91
C ARG A 104 -6.63 5.39 -7.31
N ILE A 105 -5.71 4.72 -8.01
CA ILE A 105 -5.90 4.22 -9.36
C ILE A 105 -5.75 2.69 -9.36
N PRO A 106 -6.68 1.90 -9.93
CA PRO A 106 -6.63 0.43 -9.87
C PRO A 106 -5.39 -0.19 -10.51
N SER A 107 -4.74 0.52 -11.44
CA SER A 107 -3.52 0.09 -12.12
C SER A 107 -2.23 0.56 -11.43
N THR A 108 -2.35 1.12 -10.22
CA THR A 108 -1.20 1.58 -9.42
C THR A 108 -1.01 0.68 -8.21
N PHE A 109 0.24 0.31 -7.94
CA PHE A 109 0.65 -0.50 -6.79
C PHE A 109 1.78 0.21 -6.05
N LEU A 110 1.78 0.08 -4.73
CA LEU A 110 2.82 0.61 -3.84
C LEU A 110 3.59 -0.57 -3.28
N VAL A 111 4.92 -0.51 -3.29
CA VAL A 111 5.81 -1.53 -2.74
C VAL A 111 6.54 -0.94 -1.55
N TYR A 112 6.47 -1.62 -0.41
CA TYR A 112 7.07 -1.19 0.84
C TYR A 112 8.15 -2.16 1.29
N HIS A 113 9.17 -1.63 1.97
CA HIS A 113 10.12 -2.36 2.78
C HIS A 113 10.01 -1.84 4.21
N GLY A 114 9.35 -2.63 5.07
CA GLY A 114 8.88 -2.16 6.36
C GLY A 114 8.01 -0.90 6.20
N PRO A 115 8.32 0.22 6.86
CA PRO A 115 7.57 1.47 6.71
C PRO A 115 7.95 2.29 5.47
N GLN A 116 9.03 1.93 4.76
CA GLN A 116 9.56 2.74 3.67
C GLN A 116 8.89 2.41 2.34
N LEU A 117 8.37 3.42 1.65
CA LEU A 117 7.87 3.27 0.28
C LEU A 117 9.06 3.19 -0.68
N THR A 118 9.19 2.06 -1.37
CA THR A 118 10.37 1.74 -2.20
C THR A 118 10.08 1.95 -3.69
N VAL A 119 8.93 1.47 -4.18
CA VAL A 119 8.51 1.61 -5.57
C VAL A 119 7.04 1.95 -5.65
N ILE A 120 6.66 2.87 -6.55
CA ILE A 120 5.29 2.97 -7.05
C ILE A 120 5.27 2.46 -8.49
N VAL A 121 4.51 1.40 -8.71
CA VAL A 121 4.25 0.82 -10.03
C VAL A 121 2.96 1.43 -10.56
N LYS A 122 3.04 2.35 -11.53
CA LYS A 122 1.88 3.04 -12.10
C LYS A 122 1.44 2.42 -13.43
N LYS A 123 0.16 2.55 -13.75
CA LYS A 123 -0.42 2.19 -15.07
C LYS A 123 -0.07 0.76 -15.51
N ASN A 124 -0.17 -0.21 -14.58
CA ASN A 124 0.21 -1.61 -14.80
C ASN A 124 1.67 -1.74 -15.31
N CYS A 125 2.61 -1.13 -14.58
CA CYS A 125 4.05 -1.16 -14.83
C CYS A 125 4.58 -0.25 -15.97
N ARG A 126 3.72 0.50 -16.68
CA ARG A 126 4.18 1.46 -17.70
C ARG A 126 5.08 2.56 -17.15
N GLU A 127 4.89 2.94 -15.89
CA GLU A 127 5.74 3.94 -15.25
C GLU A 127 6.14 3.42 -13.87
N LEU A 128 7.43 3.53 -13.54
CA LEU A 128 7.99 3.21 -12.23
C LEU A 128 8.49 4.49 -11.57
N GLU A 129 8.09 4.72 -10.32
CA GLU A 129 8.76 5.67 -9.43
C GLU A 129 9.52 4.88 -8.38
N ILE A 130 10.82 5.09 -8.34
CA ILE A 130 11.79 4.29 -7.60
C ILE A 130 12.51 5.22 -6.64
N PHE A 131 12.47 4.88 -5.35
CA PHE A 131 12.99 5.72 -4.26
C PHE A 131 14.25 5.17 -3.59
N MET A 132 14.68 3.95 -3.93
CA MET A 132 15.94 3.38 -3.45
C MET A 132 17.07 3.61 -4.46
N PRO A 133 18.35 3.60 -4.05
CA PRO A 133 19.47 3.80 -4.97
C PRO A 133 19.62 2.64 -5.98
N PRO A 134 20.21 2.88 -7.16
CA PRO A 134 20.55 1.82 -8.12
C PRO A 134 21.48 0.77 -7.52
N GLY A 135 21.38 -0.48 -7.96
CA GLY A 135 22.18 -1.58 -7.41
C GLY A 135 21.80 -1.99 -5.98
N HIS A 136 20.63 -1.57 -5.48
CA HIS A 136 20.16 -1.98 -4.16
C HIS A 136 20.07 -3.51 -4.06
N PRO A 137 20.61 -4.17 -3.02
CA PRO A 137 20.67 -5.64 -2.94
C PRO A 137 19.32 -6.34 -3.04
N LEU A 138 18.25 -5.68 -2.56
CA LEU A 138 16.87 -6.19 -2.58
C LEU A 138 16.04 -5.72 -3.79
N PHE A 139 16.63 -5.05 -4.78
CA PHE A 139 15.89 -4.44 -5.89
C PHE A 139 14.95 -5.42 -6.61
N GLY A 140 15.44 -6.63 -6.91
CA GLY A 140 14.64 -7.67 -7.55
C GLY A 140 13.40 -8.05 -6.73
N HIS A 141 13.51 -8.09 -5.39
CA HIS A 141 12.39 -8.40 -4.52
C HIS A 141 11.31 -7.31 -4.54
N PHE A 142 11.69 -6.05 -4.68
CA PHE A 142 10.73 -4.95 -4.82
C PHE A 142 9.94 -5.03 -6.14
N LEU A 143 10.50 -5.69 -7.16
CA LEU A 143 9.85 -5.87 -8.46
C LEU A 143 9.03 -7.15 -8.57
N GLU A 144 8.98 -8.03 -7.56
CA GLU A 144 8.19 -9.26 -7.60
C GLU A 144 6.70 -9.02 -7.85
N VAL A 145 6.17 -7.84 -7.47
CA VAL A 145 4.82 -7.40 -7.85
C VAL A 145 4.59 -7.47 -9.37
N CYS A 146 5.61 -7.19 -10.19
CA CYS A 146 5.53 -7.29 -11.65
C CYS A 146 5.31 -8.73 -12.12
N ARG A 147 6.00 -9.70 -11.51
CA ARG A 147 5.77 -11.13 -11.81
C ARG A 147 4.38 -11.55 -11.37
N VAL A 148 3.93 -11.12 -10.20
CA VAL A 148 2.55 -11.38 -9.73
C VAL A 148 1.51 -10.83 -10.70
N LEU A 149 1.70 -9.63 -11.27
CA LEU A 149 0.78 -9.09 -12.28
C LEU A 149 0.69 -9.95 -13.55
N LEU A 150 1.77 -10.65 -13.91
CA LEU A 150 1.82 -11.57 -15.05
C LEU A 150 1.22 -12.95 -14.74
N THR A 151 1.27 -13.40 -13.47
CA THR A 151 0.96 -14.77 -13.08
C THR A 151 -0.28 -14.94 -12.21
N ARG A 152 -0.86 -13.85 -11.70
CA ARG A 152 -2.06 -13.88 -10.84
C ARG A 152 -3.23 -14.64 -11.48
N GLU A 153 -3.99 -15.33 -10.64
CA GLU A 153 -5.14 -16.13 -11.08
C GLU A 153 -6.23 -15.29 -11.73
N PHE A 154 -6.45 -14.08 -11.22
CA PHE A 154 -7.48 -13.18 -11.72
C PHE A 154 -6.90 -12.10 -12.64
N ASN A 155 -7.37 -12.08 -13.90
CA ASN A 155 -6.99 -11.09 -14.91
C ASN A 155 -5.47 -10.89 -15.07
N PRO A 156 -4.68 -11.94 -15.34
CA PRO A 156 -3.24 -11.82 -15.54
C PRO A 156 -2.91 -10.96 -16.76
N LEU A 157 -1.84 -10.18 -16.67
CA LEU A 157 -1.31 -9.45 -17.81
C LEU A 157 -0.45 -10.38 -18.67
N LYS A 158 -0.56 -10.26 -19.99
CA LYS A 158 0.24 -11.08 -20.93
C LYS A 158 1.69 -10.59 -21.02
N MET A 159 1.90 -9.30 -20.81
CA MET A 159 3.17 -8.61 -20.89
C MET A 159 3.06 -7.30 -20.10
N LEU A 160 4.18 -6.90 -19.49
CA LEU A 160 4.39 -5.59 -18.90
C LEU A 160 5.36 -4.82 -19.78
N ALA A 161 5.08 -3.53 -19.99
CA ALA A 161 6.00 -2.62 -20.62
C ALA A 161 6.36 -1.53 -19.62
N VAL A 162 7.63 -1.12 -19.54
CA VAL A 162 8.10 0.04 -18.78
C VAL A 162 8.53 1.10 -19.79
N GLU A 163 7.84 2.23 -19.78
CA GLU A 163 8.05 3.36 -20.70
C GLU A 163 8.75 4.53 -20.01
N LYS A 164 8.58 4.66 -18.69
CA LYS A 164 9.26 5.68 -17.88
C LYS A 164 9.70 5.14 -16.52
N ILE A 165 10.87 5.59 -16.09
CA ILE A 165 11.41 5.35 -14.74
C ILE A 165 11.83 6.72 -14.19
N ASN A 166 11.25 7.14 -13.07
CA ASN A 166 11.49 8.46 -12.47
C ASN A 166 11.35 9.59 -13.50
N GLY A 167 10.34 9.49 -14.37
CA GLY A 167 10.05 10.47 -15.42
C GLY A 167 10.91 10.38 -16.69
N LYS A 168 11.95 9.52 -16.72
CA LYS A 168 12.88 9.38 -17.85
C LYS A 168 12.63 8.09 -18.65
N PRO A 169 12.90 8.06 -19.97
CA PRO A 169 12.92 6.81 -20.74
C PRO A 169 13.92 5.80 -20.14
N PRO A 170 13.63 4.48 -20.17
CA PRO A 170 14.52 3.47 -19.58
C PRO A 170 15.96 3.50 -20.10
N ALA A 171 16.17 3.87 -21.36
CA ALA A 171 17.49 3.97 -21.98
C ALA A 171 18.43 4.98 -21.27
N HIS A 172 17.87 5.98 -20.59
CA HIS A 172 18.61 6.99 -19.84
C HIS A 172 18.45 6.85 -18.31
N SER A 173 17.94 5.71 -17.86
CA SER A 173 17.72 5.43 -16.45
C SER A 173 18.93 4.73 -15.84
N GLU A 174 19.33 5.18 -14.65
CA GLU A 174 20.32 4.52 -13.80
C GLU A 174 19.91 3.09 -13.38
N TYR A 175 18.60 2.80 -13.35
CA TYR A 175 18.04 1.49 -13.01
C TYR A 175 17.95 0.51 -14.18
N LEU A 176 18.46 0.87 -15.37
CA LEU A 176 18.36 0.03 -16.57
C LEU A 176 19.01 -1.34 -16.34
N ARG A 177 20.15 -1.37 -15.66
CA ARG A 177 20.87 -2.60 -15.33
C ARG A 177 20.03 -3.47 -14.39
N ASP A 178 19.54 -2.91 -13.29
CA ASP A 178 18.77 -3.63 -12.29
C ASP A 178 17.49 -4.26 -12.88
N LEU A 179 16.79 -3.52 -13.76
CA LEU A 179 15.61 -4.02 -14.46
C LEU A 179 15.95 -5.17 -15.43
N LYS A 180 17.07 -5.06 -16.15
CA LYS A 180 17.54 -6.15 -17.03
C LYS A 180 17.90 -7.40 -16.23
N GLU A 181 18.60 -7.24 -15.10
CA GLU A 181 18.96 -8.35 -14.20
C GLU A 181 17.70 -9.04 -13.61
N PHE A 182 16.63 -8.28 -13.35
CA PHE A 182 15.34 -8.85 -12.94
C PHE A 182 14.65 -9.68 -14.04
N GLY A 183 14.92 -9.36 -15.31
CA GLY A 183 14.40 -10.08 -16.49
C GLY A 183 13.70 -9.21 -17.53
N PHE A 184 13.70 -7.89 -17.40
CA PHE A 184 13.19 -7.00 -18.45
C PHE A 184 14.12 -7.00 -19.68
N THR A 185 13.54 -7.02 -20.88
CA THR A 185 14.27 -6.97 -22.15
C THR A 185 13.95 -5.68 -22.91
N ALA A 186 14.84 -5.28 -23.82
CA ALA A 186 14.61 -4.08 -24.63
C ALA A 186 13.49 -4.29 -25.64
N SER A 187 12.65 -3.27 -25.82
CA SER A 187 11.60 -3.21 -26.85
C SER A 187 11.62 -1.84 -27.55
N HIS A 188 10.83 -1.68 -28.62
CA HIS A 188 10.76 -0.42 -29.37
C HIS A 188 10.32 0.78 -28.51
N ARG A 189 9.56 0.57 -27.44
CA ARG A 189 9.00 1.66 -26.60
C ARG A 189 9.57 1.73 -25.19
N GLY A 190 10.62 0.97 -24.89
CA GLY A 190 11.25 0.95 -23.57
C GLY A 190 11.72 -0.44 -23.21
N LEU A 191 11.26 -0.94 -22.06
CA LEU A 191 11.52 -2.30 -21.62
C LEU A 191 10.24 -3.12 -21.60
N GLU A 192 10.34 -4.43 -21.78
CA GLU A 192 9.22 -5.35 -21.60
C GLU A 192 9.59 -6.53 -20.72
N LEU A 193 8.61 -7.03 -19.97
CA LEU A 193 8.69 -8.28 -19.21
C LEU A 193 7.50 -9.14 -19.61
N ARG A 194 7.79 -10.38 -19.99
CA ARG A 194 6.77 -11.37 -20.32
C ARG A 194 6.72 -12.43 -19.24
N LYS A 195 5.60 -13.12 -19.13
CA LYS A 195 5.55 -14.37 -18.39
C LYS A 195 6.55 -15.31 -19.07
N ASN A 196 7.68 -15.58 -18.44
CA ASN A 196 8.54 -16.68 -18.88
C ASN A 196 7.66 -17.94 -18.88
N GLY A 197 7.68 -18.67 -19.99
CA GLY A 197 6.95 -19.95 -20.12
C GLY A 197 7.40 -20.95 -19.06
#